data_AF-A0A1G1ADS0-F1
#
_entry.id   AF-A0A1G1ADS0-F1
#
_cell.length_a   1.000
_cell.length_b   1.000
_cell.length_c   1.000
_cell.angle_alpha   90.00
_cell.angle_beta   90.00
_cell.angle_gamma   90.00
#
_symmetry.space_group_name_H-M   'P 1'
#
loop_
_entity.id
_entity.type
_entity.pdbx_description
1 polymer ?
#
loop_
_entity_poly.entity_id
_entity_poly.type
_entity_poly.pdbx_seq_one_letter_code
_entity_poly.pdbx_strand_id
1 'polypeptide(L)'
;MTERITGRSFPSIFQAWNPADNLKEDRTVTEARHDLIFNGASFFRLQWNNDVHHGLATGFTEKSIQQGLRRRQDLMSRNPNMILLIEIRYRDAHKSYLPDGHKWWRRDGKGQIVQGWEEGGYLQLDYSNPEFREQVAIQARAAIQSGVVDGIMLDWWDDDTDRLALAKAIRKIIGDKGLILANANDRHTPETASFINGYFMECYRSRTAEDWKRIADTLAWAEKNLRVPRINCLETWYHKSRADENLLRATTTLSLVLSDGYCLFSDPNPLPTPDHLHNWYPFWERRLGPALAQGIQRPDGSITRDFANGTAVYNPMGNNSVNISFSESRTSIATGKNQQSHALNSCDGDIYIK
;
A
#
# COMPACT_ATOMS: atom_id res chain seq x y z
N MET A 1 11.37 5.74 13.09
CA MET A 1 10.59 5.41 11.87
C MET A 1 11.38 4.46 11.00
N THR A 2 12.55 4.87 10.51
CA THR A 2 13.45 4.03 9.70
C THR A 2 13.68 2.65 10.31
N GLU A 3 14.00 2.58 11.61
CA GLU A 3 14.19 1.30 12.32
C GLU A 3 13.00 0.34 12.23
N ARG A 4 11.75 0.84 12.31
CA ARG A 4 10.55 0.00 12.13
C ARG A 4 10.41 -0.50 10.70
N ILE A 5 10.80 0.32 9.72
CA ILE A 5 10.72 -0.03 8.30
C ILE A 5 11.78 -1.06 7.94
N THR A 6 13.03 -0.87 8.41
CA THR A 6 14.16 -1.74 8.07
C THR A 6 14.27 -2.96 8.99
N GLY A 7 13.66 -2.92 10.18
CA GLY A 7 13.73 -3.98 11.20
C GLY A 7 12.76 -5.15 10.97
N ARG A 8 12.07 -5.19 9.84
CA ARG A 8 11.11 -6.25 9.49
C ARG A 8 11.80 -7.52 9.00
N SER A 9 11.11 -8.64 9.17
CA SER A 9 11.38 -9.87 8.41
C SER A 9 10.46 -9.93 7.21
N PHE A 10 10.96 -10.49 6.11
CA PHE A 10 10.22 -10.61 4.85
C PHE A 10 9.58 -12.00 4.67
N PRO A 11 8.47 -12.11 3.90
CA PRO A 11 7.76 -11.04 3.18
C PRO A 11 7.01 -10.06 4.09
N SER A 12 6.80 -8.82 3.60
CA SER A 12 6.08 -7.78 4.33
C SER A 12 4.76 -7.48 3.63
N ILE A 13 3.65 -7.61 4.37
CA ILE A 13 2.29 -7.55 3.81
C ILE A 13 1.58 -6.30 4.32
N PHE A 14 0.81 -5.63 3.47
CA PHE A 14 0.01 -4.48 3.89
C PHE A 14 -1.50 -4.75 3.82
N GLN A 15 -2.27 -3.98 4.57
CA GLN A 15 -3.72 -4.01 4.57
C GLN A 15 -4.28 -2.73 3.95
N ALA A 16 -4.97 -2.86 2.81
CA ALA A 16 -5.74 -1.81 2.18
C ALA A 16 -7.18 -1.84 2.69
N TRP A 17 -7.48 -1.06 3.73
CA TRP A 17 -8.77 -1.01 4.42
C TRP A 17 -9.21 -2.33 5.10
N ASN A 18 -9.47 -3.39 4.35
CA ASN A 18 -10.07 -4.63 4.85
C ASN A 18 -9.02 -5.67 5.27
N PRO A 19 -9.20 -6.37 6.42
CA PRO A 19 -8.27 -7.41 6.86
C PRO A 19 -8.44 -8.71 6.07
N ALA A 20 -7.48 -9.62 6.21
CA ALA A 20 -7.62 -10.99 5.71
C ALA A 20 -8.85 -11.68 6.33
N ASP A 21 -9.65 -12.37 5.52
CA ASP A 21 -10.96 -12.89 5.94
C ASP A 21 -11.03 -14.43 6.12
N ASN A 22 -9.97 -15.16 5.72
CA ASN A 22 -9.92 -16.62 5.81
C ASN A 22 -9.41 -17.15 7.17
N LEU A 23 -8.93 -16.27 8.05
CA LEU A 23 -8.34 -16.64 9.33
C LEU A 23 -9.40 -16.74 10.43
N LYS A 24 -9.33 -17.80 11.23
CA LYS A 24 -10.20 -18.03 12.39
C LYS A 24 -9.54 -17.56 13.68
N GLU A 25 -9.24 -16.27 13.76
CA GLU A 25 -8.58 -15.66 14.92
C GLU A 25 -9.20 -14.30 15.28
N ASP A 26 -8.77 -13.72 16.41
CA ASP A 26 -9.18 -12.38 16.81
C ASP A 26 -8.78 -11.36 15.74
N ARG A 27 -9.70 -10.44 15.42
CA ARG A 27 -9.51 -9.44 14.36
C ARG A 27 -8.23 -8.61 14.56
N THR A 28 -7.87 -8.29 15.79
CA THR A 28 -6.66 -7.51 16.05
C THR A 28 -5.39 -8.34 15.85
N VAL A 29 -5.45 -9.67 16.04
CA VAL A 29 -4.37 -10.58 15.63
C VAL A 29 -4.22 -10.56 14.12
N THR A 30 -5.32 -10.67 13.37
CA THR A 30 -5.30 -10.61 11.90
C THR A 30 -4.73 -9.28 11.39
N GLU A 31 -5.19 -8.16 11.95
CA GLU A 31 -4.64 -6.84 11.63
C GLU A 31 -3.14 -6.80 11.93
N ALA A 32 -2.71 -7.34 13.08
CA ALA A 32 -1.31 -7.37 13.50
C ALA A 32 -0.37 -8.22 12.62
N ARG A 33 -0.91 -9.11 11.77
CA ARG A 33 -0.09 -9.83 10.78
C ARG A 33 0.48 -8.93 9.70
N HIS A 34 -0.14 -7.79 9.44
CA HIS A 34 0.29 -6.81 8.45
C HIS A 34 1.36 -5.89 9.02
N ASP A 35 2.30 -5.45 8.20
CA ASP A 35 3.35 -4.50 8.57
C ASP A 35 3.00 -3.05 8.21
N LEU A 36 2.00 -2.85 7.36
CA LEU A 36 1.44 -1.55 7.08
C LEU A 36 -0.09 -1.66 6.98
N ILE A 37 -0.80 -0.73 7.60
CA ILE A 37 -2.25 -0.62 7.47
C ILE A 37 -2.60 0.81 7.12
N PHE A 38 -3.44 0.99 6.10
CA PHE A 38 -4.14 2.25 5.89
C PHE A 38 -5.65 2.06 5.92
N ASN A 39 -6.35 3.01 6.56
CA ASN A 39 -7.79 2.97 6.74
C ASN A 39 -8.35 4.37 7.10
N GLY A 40 -9.67 4.52 7.17
CA GLY A 40 -10.32 5.74 7.67
C GLY A 40 -10.19 5.94 9.18
N ALA A 41 -10.57 7.13 9.67
CA ALA A 41 -10.45 7.54 11.07
C ALA A 41 -11.06 6.56 12.08
N SER A 42 -12.23 6.02 11.77
CA SER A 42 -12.98 5.14 12.69
C SER A 42 -12.26 3.83 12.98
N PHE A 43 -11.50 3.28 12.03
CA PHE A 43 -10.64 2.12 12.25
C PHE A 43 -9.63 2.39 13.37
N PHE A 44 -9.07 3.59 13.41
CA PHE A 44 -8.13 4.03 14.45
C PHE A 44 -8.81 4.53 15.72
N ARG A 45 -10.13 4.35 15.86
CA ARG A 45 -10.94 4.90 16.96
C ARG A 45 -10.89 6.42 17.06
N LEU A 46 -10.52 7.10 15.98
CA LEU A 46 -10.50 8.55 15.89
C LEU A 46 -11.85 9.08 15.43
N GLN A 47 -12.31 10.16 16.06
CA GLN A 47 -13.54 10.86 15.72
C GLN A 47 -13.20 12.32 15.43
N TRP A 48 -13.52 12.79 14.22
CA TRP A 48 -13.33 14.18 13.83
C TRP A 48 -14.06 15.13 14.79
N ASN A 49 -13.47 16.30 15.06
CA ASN A 49 -14.04 17.31 15.96
C ASN A 49 -15.22 18.10 15.34
N ASN A 50 -15.54 17.83 14.08
CA ASN A 50 -16.80 18.21 13.44
C ASN A 50 -17.48 16.92 13.02
N ASP A 51 -18.53 16.52 13.74
CA ASP A 51 -19.26 15.27 13.56
C ASP A 51 -20.37 15.36 12.50
N VAL A 52 -20.72 16.58 12.07
CA VAL A 52 -21.70 16.82 11.01
C VAL A 52 -21.03 16.79 9.64
N HIS A 53 -19.93 17.53 9.48
CA HIS A 53 -19.21 17.71 8.22
C HIS A 53 -17.72 17.49 8.43
N HIS A 54 -17.28 16.25 8.27
CA HIS A 54 -15.88 15.85 8.47
C HIS A 54 -14.89 16.67 7.63
N GLY A 55 -15.27 17.21 6.46
CA GLY A 55 -14.40 18.04 5.63
C GLY A 55 -14.04 19.39 6.25
N LEU A 56 -14.82 19.85 7.23
CA LEU A 56 -14.54 21.07 7.99
C LEU A 56 -13.80 20.81 9.31
N ALA A 57 -13.53 19.53 9.64
CA ALA A 57 -12.84 19.17 10.86
C ALA A 57 -11.37 19.59 10.81
N THR A 58 -10.86 20.11 11.93
CA THR A 58 -9.46 20.57 12.08
C THR A 58 -8.66 19.71 13.06
N GLY A 59 -9.30 18.71 13.65
CA GLY A 59 -8.76 17.88 14.71
C GLY A 59 -9.65 16.69 15.03
N PHE A 60 -9.26 15.93 16.05
CA PHE A 60 -10.06 14.84 16.61
C PHE A 60 -10.51 15.20 18.03
N THR A 61 -11.55 14.54 18.52
CA THR A 61 -11.95 14.69 19.93
C THR A 61 -10.89 14.08 20.85
N GLU A 62 -10.62 14.72 21.99
CA GLU A 62 -9.58 14.27 22.93
C GLU A 62 -9.82 12.81 23.39
N LYS A 63 -11.08 12.47 23.68
CA LYS A 63 -11.49 11.11 24.05
C LYS A 63 -11.13 10.08 22.97
N SER A 64 -11.35 10.42 21.70
CA SER A 64 -11.04 9.53 20.57
C SER A 64 -9.52 9.35 20.38
N ILE A 65 -8.72 10.39 20.63
CA ILE A 65 -7.25 10.28 20.62
C ILE A 65 -6.78 9.29 21.68
N GLN A 66 -7.30 9.37 22.91
CA GLN A 66 -6.95 8.41 23.98
C GLN A 66 -7.38 6.97 23.67
N GLN A 67 -8.47 6.78 22.93
CA GLN A 67 -8.88 5.46 22.45
C GLN A 67 -7.97 4.97 21.32
N GLY A 68 -7.62 5.84 20.38
CA GLY A 68 -6.71 5.52 19.29
C GLY A 68 -5.30 5.18 19.76
N LEU A 69 -4.76 5.89 20.75
CA LEU A 69 -3.45 5.59 21.33
C LEU A 69 -3.41 4.21 21.99
N ARG A 70 -4.49 3.82 22.69
CA ARG A 70 -4.62 2.47 23.25
C ARG A 70 -4.67 1.40 22.17
N ARG A 71 -5.43 1.64 21.09
CA ARG A 71 -5.47 0.72 19.95
C ARG A 71 -4.10 0.60 19.26
N ARG A 72 -3.42 1.73 19.05
CA ARG A 72 -2.05 1.74 18.54
C ARG A 72 -1.15 0.89 19.43
N GLN A 73 -1.18 1.09 20.75
CA GLN A 73 -0.36 0.33 21.68
C GLN A 73 -0.62 -1.18 21.61
N ASP A 74 -1.89 -1.61 21.51
CA ASP A 74 -2.25 -3.02 21.34
C ASP A 74 -1.68 -3.60 20.03
N LEU A 75 -1.89 -2.92 18.89
CA LEU A 75 -1.31 -3.33 17.61
C LEU A 75 0.22 -3.40 17.65
N MET A 76 0.88 -2.37 18.20
CA MET A 76 2.34 -2.30 18.31
C MET A 76 2.92 -3.37 19.24
N SER A 77 2.18 -3.81 20.26
CA SER A 77 2.62 -4.89 21.14
C SER A 77 2.68 -6.25 20.44
N ARG A 78 1.89 -6.41 19.38
CA ARG A 78 1.81 -7.62 18.55
C ARG A 78 2.73 -7.53 17.34
N ASN A 79 2.85 -6.35 16.73
CA ASN A 79 3.78 -6.06 15.64
C ASN A 79 4.54 -4.74 15.91
N PRO A 80 5.74 -4.79 16.50
CA PRO A 80 6.53 -3.60 16.85
C PRO A 80 7.03 -2.81 15.63
N ASN A 81 6.96 -3.38 14.43
CA ASN A 81 7.42 -2.77 13.19
C ASN A 81 6.30 -2.18 12.33
N MET A 82 5.05 -2.27 12.78
CA MET A 82 3.90 -1.82 11.99
C MET A 82 3.92 -0.31 11.73
N ILE A 83 3.47 0.05 10.53
CA ILE A 83 3.20 1.42 10.09
C ILE A 83 1.68 1.63 9.95
N LEU A 84 1.16 2.67 10.58
CA LEU A 84 -0.26 3.01 10.53
C LEU A 84 -0.48 4.29 9.75
N LEU A 85 -1.35 4.29 8.76
CA LEU A 85 -1.69 5.48 7.97
C LEU A 85 -3.20 5.72 8.01
N ILE A 86 -3.60 6.99 8.09
CA ILE A 86 -5.02 7.35 7.96
C ILE A 86 -5.31 7.89 6.57
N GLU A 87 -6.39 7.44 5.96
CA GLU A 87 -6.88 8.02 4.72
C GLU A 87 -7.42 9.43 4.98
N ILE A 88 -6.93 10.40 4.21
CA ILE A 88 -7.48 11.76 4.18
C ILE A 88 -8.14 11.98 2.82
N ARG A 89 -9.45 12.30 2.84
CA ARG A 89 -10.22 12.58 1.63
C ARG A 89 -9.76 13.91 1.02
N TYR A 90 -9.39 13.89 -0.25
CA TYR A 90 -9.07 15.11 -1.01
C TYR A 90 -9.67 15.13 -2.42
N ARG A 91 -9.97 13.97 -3.01
CA ARG A 91 -10.57 13.87 -4.36
C ARG A 91 -12.05 13.56 -4.30
N ASP A 92 -12.46 12.55 -3.52
CA ASP A 92 -13.83 12.07 -3.48
C ASP A 92 -14.32 12.02 -2.03
N ALA A 93 -15.58 12.41 -1.81
CA ALA A 93 -16.22 12.23 -0.51
C ALA A 93 -17.74 12.06 -0.64
N HIS A 94 -18.34 11.36 0.33
CA HIS A 94 -19.79 11.26 0.45
C HIS A 94 -20.39 12.65 0.67
N LYS A 95 -21.63 12.89 0.19
CA LYS A 95 -22.30 14.21 0.25
C LYS A 95 -22.34 14.84 1.65
N SER A 96 -22.32 14.05 2.72
CA SER A 96 -22.30 14.56 4.10
C SER A 96 -20.97 15.17 4.53
N TYR A 97 -19.90 14.98 3.76
CA TYR A 97 -18.55 15.43 4.11
C TYR A 97 -18.45 16.97 4.20
N LEU A 98 -19.21 17.70 3.39
CA LEU A 98 -19.33 19.16 3.42
C LEU A 98 -20.81 19.56 3.39
N PRO A 99 -21.16 20.79 3.80
CA PRO A 99 -22.49 21.33 3.58
C PRO A 99 -22.89 21.34 2.10
N ASP A 100 -24.19 21.29 1.85
CA ASP A 100 -24.74 21.47 0.50
C ASP A 100 -24.31 22.82 -0.07
N GLY A 101 -23.88 22.83 -1.34
CA GLY A 101 -23.45 24.04 -2.03
C GLY A 101 -22.07 24.58 -1.63
N HIS A 102 -21.35 23.93 -0.71
CA HIS A 102 -20.01 24.37 -0.30
C HIS A 102 -19.07 24.59 -1.48
N LYS A 103 -18.24 25.64 -1.43
CA LYS A 103 -17.31 26.04 -2.51
C LYS A 103 -16.19 25.04 -2.80
N TRP A 104 -16.06 24.00 -1.98
CA TRP A 104 -15.05 22.94 -2.13
C TRP A 104 -15.61 21.69 -2.82
N TRP A 105 -16.88 21.69 -3.22
CA TRP A 105 -17.36 20.72 -4.19
C TRP A 105 -16.88 21.11 -5.59
N ARG A 106 -16.21 20.19 -6.28
CA ARG A 106 -15.75 20.41 -7.65
C ARG A 106 -16.94 20.57 -8.58
N ARG A 107 -16.89 21.59 -9.43
CA ARG A 107 -17.91 21.85 -10.44
C ARG A 107 -17.34 21.74 -11.84
N ASP A 108 -18.17 21.26 -12.77
CA ASP A 108 -17.84 21.25 -14.19
C ASP A 108 -18.00 22.65 -14.82
N GLY A 109 -17.73 22.77 -16.12
CA GLY A 109 -17.88 24.03 -16.85
C GLY A 109 -19.31 24.57 -16.92
N LYS A 110 -20.31 23.82 -16.45
CA LYS A 110 -21.73 24.22 -16.36
C LYS A 110 -22.14 24.55 -14.92
N GLY A 111 -21.21 24.48 -13.96
CA GLY A 111 -21.47 24.73 -12.54
C GLY A 111 -22.09 23.54 -11.80
N GLN A 112 -22.21 22.36 -12.43
CA GLN A 112 -22.76 21.15 -11.81
C GLN A 112 -21.70 20.43 -11.01
N ILE A 113 -22.08 19.82 -9.87
CA ILE A 113 -21.13 19.05 -9.06
C ILE A 113 -20.67 17.82 -9.85
N VAL A 114 -19.35 17.66 -9.96
CA VAL A 114 -18.73 16.53 -10.63
C VAL A 114 -18.91 15.28 -9.77
N GLN A 115 -19.46 14.23 -10.36
CA GLN A 115 -19.59 12.93 -9.69
C GLN A 115 -18.21 12.31 -9.49
N GLY A 116 -18.02 11.73 -8.31
CA GLY A 116 -16.86 10.94 -7.96
C GLY A 116 -17.02 9.50 -8.43
N TRP A 117 -16.47 8.58 -7.65
CA TRP A 117 -16.74 7.16 -7.79
C TRP A 117 -18.25 6.86 -7.81
N GLU A 118 -18.70 6.16 -8.87
CA GLU A 118 -20.11 5.80 -9.06
C GLU A 118 -20.62 4.92 -7.92
N GLU A 119 -19.77 4.02 -7.42
CA GLU A 119 -20.06 3.16 -6.27
C GLU A 119 -20.07 3.99 -4.98
N GLY A 120 -21.25 4.13 -4.38
CA GLY A 120 -21.44 4.83 -3.10
C GLY A 120 -21.84 6.31 -3.21
N GLY A 121 -22.07 6.82 -4.42
CA GLY A 121 -22.60 8.18 -4.63
C GLY A 121 -21.65 9.28 -4.13
N TYR A 122 -20.36 9.10 -4.38
CA TYR A 122 -19.33 10.07 -4.00
C TYR A 122 -19.35 11.27 -4.94
N LEU A 123 -18.96 12.44 -4.40
CA LEU A 123 -18.85 13.69 -5.12
C LEU A 123 -17.38 14.13 -5.13
N GLN A 124 -16.93 14.77 -6.20
CA GLN A 124 -15.56 15.27 -6.26
C GLN A 124 -15.38 16.54 -5.46
N LEU A 125 -14.25 16.60 -4.75
CA LEU A 125 -13.74 17.73 -4.01
C LEU A 125 -12.82 18.56 -4.91
N ASP A 126 -12.84 19.88 -4.75
CA ASP A 126 -12.10 20.81 -5.58
C ASP A 126 -10.68 21.03 -5.05
N TYR A 127 -9.79 20.07 -5.30
CA TYR A 127 -8.37 20.17 -4.94
C TYR A 127 -7.59 21.22 -5.75
N SER A 128 -8.20 21.90 -6.73
CA SER A 128 -7.63 23.10 -7.34
C SER A 128 -7.78 24.33 -6.43
N ASN A 129 -8.78 24.31 -5.53
CA ASN A 129 -9.04 25.39 -4.60
C ASN A 129 -7.92 25.46 -3.52
N PRO A 130 -7.18 26.58 -3.41
CA PRO A 130 -6.09 26.69 -2.45
C PRO A 130 -6.53 26.56 -0.98
N GLU A 131 -7.71 27.08 -0.62
CA GLU A 131 -8.23 26.95 0.74
C GLU A 131 -8.59 25.50 1.08
N PHE A 132 -9.11 24.75 0.10
CA PHE A 132 -9.38 23.34 0.33
C PHE A 132 -8.09 22.53 0.50
N ARG A 133 -7.05 22.81 -0.28
CA ARG A 133 -5.73 22.19 -0.10
C ARG A 133 -5.14 22.47 1.29
N GLU A 134 -5.29 23.70 1.79
CA GLU A 134 -4.89 24.05 3.15
C GLU A 134 -5.67 23.25 4.19
N GLN A 135 -6.99 23.09 3.99
CA GLN A 135 -7.81 22.28 4.88
C GLN A 135 -7.40 20.80 4.90
N VAL A 136 -7.11 20.20 3.74
CA VAL A 136 -6.57 18.82 3.66
C VAL A 136 -5.24 18.72 4.42
N ALA A 137 -4.37 19.72 4.29
CA ALA A 137 -3.11 19.80 5.03
C ALA A 137 -3.34 19.92 6.55
N ILE A 138 -4.34 20.68 7.00
CA ILE A 138 -4.73 20.77 8.41
C ILE A 138 -5.18 19.40 8.95
N GLN A 139 -5.99 18.66 8.19
CA GLN A 139 -6.43 17.32 8.57
C GLN A 139 -5.26 16.33 8.64
N ALA A 140 -4.34 16.40 7.69
CA ALA A 140 -3.11 15.63 7.72
C ALA A 140 -2.25 15.95 8.95
N ARG A 141 -2.10 17.24 9.31
CA ARG A 141 -1.40 17.63 10.54
C ARG A 141 -2.10 17.06 11.77
N ALA A 142 -3.43 17.14 11.85
CA ALA A 142 -4.18 16.61 12.98
C ALA A 142 -3.97 15.10 13.15
N ALA A 143 -3.93 14.35 12.04
CA ALA A 143 -3.60 12.93 12.04
C ALA A 143 -2.23 12.65 12.67
N ILE A 144 -1.19 13.35 12.21
CA ILE A 144 0.18 13.16 12.73
C ILE A 144 0.27 13.59 14.20
N GLN A 145 -0.30 14.74 14.56
CA GLN A 145 -0.26 15.28 15.91
C GLN A 145 -1.04 14.45 16.94
N SER A 146 -2.00 13.64 16.50
CA SER A 146 -2.72 12.69 17.38
C SER A 146 -1.79 11.63 17.99
N GLY A 147 -0.65 11.33 17.35
CA GLY A 147 0.25 10.24 17.74
C GLY A 147 -0.29 8.83 17.46
N VAL A 148 -1.52 8.71 16.93
CA VAL A 148 -2.17 7.41 16.67
C VAL A 148 -1.65 6.78 15.37
N VAL A 149 -1.31 7.60 14.38
CA VAL A 149 -0.83 7.17 13.06
C VAL A 149 0.53 7.78 12.73
N ASP A 150 1.22 7.15 11.79
CA ASP A 150 2.57 7.47 11.33
C ASP A 150 2.58 8.36 10.08
N GLY A 151 1.44 8.44 9.40
CA GLY A 151 1.31 9.08 8.11
C GLY A 151 -0.14 9.15 7.64
N ILE A 152 -0.29 9.59 6.39
CA ILE A 152 -1.56 9.63 5.69
C ILE A 152 -1.50 8.80 4.40
N MET A 153 -2.68 8.39 3.94
CA MET A 153 -2.90 7.84 2.62
C MET A 153 -3.81 8.80 1.83
N LEU A 154 -3.44 9.06 0.57
CA LEU A 154 -4.19 9.90 -0.37
C LEU A 154 -4.61 9.03 -1.55
N ASP A 155 -5.91 8.81 -1.69
CA ASP A 155 -6.44 7.94 -2.73
C ASP A 155 -6.55 8.61 -4.11
N TRP A 156 -6.34 7.85 -5.18
CA TRP A 156 -6.46 8.31 -6.57
C TRP A 156 -5.55 9.47 -6.99
N TRP A 157 -4.24 9.25 -6.89
CA TRP A 157 -3.19 10.22 -7.17
C TRP A 157 -2.72 10.21 -8.63
N ASP A 158 -2.42 11.40 -9.14
CA ASP A 158 -1.80 11.65 -10.44
C ASP A 158 -0.80 12.80 -10.32
N ASP A 159 0.00 13.02 -11.35
CA ASP A 159 1.01 14.08 -11.37
C ASP A 159 0.53 15.30 -12.15
N ASP A 160 -0.09 16.24 -11.43
CA ASP A 160 -0.62 17.48 -11.97
C ASP A 160 -0.28 18.68 -11.06
N THR A 161 -0.51 19.89 -11.57
CA THR A 161 -0.17 21.13 -10.87
C THR A 161 -0.91 21.30 -9.54
N ASP A 162 -2.15 20.82 -9.44
CA ASP A 162 -2.97 20.99 -8.25
C ASP A 162 -2.60 20.00 -7.15
N ARG A 163 -2.34 18.75 -7.53
CA ARG A 163 -1.80 17.71 -6.64
C ARG A 163 -0.38 18.01 -6.21
N LEU A 164 0.45 18.60 -7.06
CA LEU A 164 1.77 19.11 -6.68
C LEU A 164 1.65 20.18 -5.59
N ALA A 165 0.77 21.16 -5.77
CA ALA A 165 0.52 22.19 -4.77
C ALA A 165 -0.08 21.61 -3.49
N LEU A 166 -0.95 20.60 -3.57
CA LEU A 166 -1.49 19.87 -2.42
C LEU A 166 -0.38 19.14 -1.65
N ALA A 167 0.47 18.37 -2.33
CA ALA A 167 1.59 17.66 -1.72
C ALA A 167 2.57 18.62 -1.03
N LYS A 168 2.85 19.78 -1.65
CA LYS A 168 3.63 20.86 -1.03
C LYS A 168 2.95 21.41 0.23
N ALA A 169 1.65 21.69 0.18
CA ALA A 169 0.89 22.19 1.33
C ALA A 169 0.90 21.21 2.51
N ILE A 170 0.64 19.92 2.24
CA ILE A 170 0.71 18.85 3.24
C ILE A 170 2.12 18.74 3.81
N ARG A 171 3.15 18.63 2.95
CA ARG A 171 4.53 18.44 3.42
C ARG A 171 5.01 19.61 4.27
N LYS A 172 4.66 20.85 3.90
CA LYS A 172 4.98 22.06 4.66
C LYS A 172 4.49 21.98 6.11
N ILE A 173 3.34 21.35 6.35
CA ILE A 173 2.69 21.39 7.66
C ILE A 173 2.91 20.12 8.50
N ILE A 174 3.09 18.94 7.87
CA ILE A 174 3.38 17.68 8.59
C ILE A 174 4.88 17.48 8.85
N GLY A 175 5.73 18.27 8.17
CA GLY A 175 7.19 18.20 8.27
C GLY A 175 7.79 16.93 7.69
N ASP A 176 9.05 16.66 8.05
CA ASP A 176 9.83 15.56 7.46
C ASP A 176 9.51 14.18 8.05
N LYS A 177 8.85 14.14 9.21
CA LYS A 177 8.60 12.89 9.96
C LYS A 177 7.31 12.19 9.54
N GLY A 178 6.29 12.92 9.10
CA GLY A 178 5.02 12.33 8.66
C GLY A 178 5.17 11.61 7.31
N LEU A 179 4.64 10.39 7.22
CA LEU A 179 4.65 9.64 5.96
C LEU A 179 3.47 10.05 5.06
N ILE A 180 3.71 10.03 3.74
CA ILE A 180 2.65 10.20 2.73
C ILE A 180 2.69 8.99 1.80
N LEU A 181 1.60 8.23 1.77
CA LEU A 181 1.33 7.19 0.79
C LEU A 181 0.31 7.73 -0.22
N ALA A 182 0.56 7.59 -1.52
CA ALA A 182 -0.36 8.04 -2.55
C ALA A 182 -0.77 6.86 -3.44
N ASN A 183 -2.06 6.67 -3.71
CA ASN A 183 -2.52 5.66 -4.66
C ASN A 183 -2.24 6.12 -6.08
N ALA A 184 -1.07 5.81 -6.62
CA ALA A 184 -0.69 6.17 -7.98
C ALA A 184 -1.05 5.06 -8.99
N ASN A 185 -1.72 3.99 -8.56
CA ASN A 185 -1.77 2.72 -9.27
C ASN A 185 -0.34 2.35 -9.76
N ASP A 186 -0.17 2.17 -11.05
CA ASP A 186 1.07 1.81 -11.73
C ASP A 186 1.58 2.96 -12.64
N ARG A 187 1.45 4.20 -12.15
CA ARG A 187 1.95 5.44 -12.78
C ARG A 187 3.18 5.99 -12.06
N HIS A 188 4.04 6.70 -12.81
CA HIS A 188 5.08 7.55 -12.23
C HIS A 188 4.53 8.95 -11.94
N THR A 189 4.99 9.56 -10.85
CA THR A 189 4.63 10.95 -10.48
C THR A 189 5.88 11.79 -10.15
N PRO A 190 6.74 12.08 -11.16
CA PRO A 190 8.02 12.74 -10.96
C PRO A 190 7.96 14.10 -10.23
N GLU A 191 6.96 14.93 -10.50
CA GLU A 191 6.83 16.26 -9.91
C GLU A 191 6.52 16.18 -8.42
N THR A 192 5.72 15.18 -8.02
CA THR A 192 5.32 14.96 -6.62
C THR A 192 6.26 14.02 -5.85
N ALA A 193 7.20 13.35 -6.52
CA ALA A 193 8.06 12.29 -5.97
C ALA A 193 8.80 12.69 -4.69
N SER A 194 9.36 13.90 -4.66
CA SER A 194 10.13 14.41 -3.52
C SER A 194 9.31 14.65 -2.25
N PHE A 195 7.98 14.66 -2.37
CA PHE A 195 7.04 14.89 -1.27
C PHE A 195 6.40 13.60 -0.75
N ILE A 196 6.43 12.51 -1.52
CA ILE A 196 5.70 11.26 -1.25
C ILE A 196 6.68 10.16 -0.81
N ASN A 197 6.30 9.42 0.24
CA ASN A 197 7.12 8.35 0.82
C ASN A 197 6.87 6.99 0.16
N GLY A 198 5.71 6.78 -0.45
CA GLY A 198 5.44 5.53 -1.16
C GLY A 198 4.24 5.63 -2.07
N TYR A 199 4.14 4.69 -2.99
CA TYR A 199 2.93 4.42 -3.73
C TYR A 199 2.13 3.31 -3.09
N PHE A 200 0.82 3.48 -3.04
CA PHE A 200 -0.08 2.36 -3.15
C PHE A 200 -0.29 2.08 -4.63
N MET A 201 0.21 0.93 -5.08
CA MET A 201 0.12 0.49 -6.46
C MET A 201 -1.00 -0.53 -6.61
N GLU A 202 -2.23 -0.03 -6.68
CA GLU A 202 -3.42 -0.82 -6.99
C GLU A 202 -3.42 -1.23 -8.47
N CYS A 203 -2.85 -2.40 -8.80
CA CYS A 203 -2.61 -2.84 -10.18
C CYS A 203 -3.76 -3.71 -10.74
N TYR A 204 -4.90 -3.10 -11.03
CA TYR A 204 -5.22 -2.88 -12.44
C TYR A 204 -5.18 -4.03 -13.47
N ARG A 205 -5.97 -5.11 -13.38
CA ARG A 205 -6.19 -6.08 -14.50
C ARG A 205 -4.91 -6.57 -15.21
N SER A 206 -3.85 -6.81 -14.45
CA SER A 206 -2.50 -7.15 -14.91
C SER A 206 -2.42 -8.55 -15.56
N ARG A 207 -2.77 -8.66 -16.86
CA ARG A 207 -2.97 -9.94 -17.57
C ARG A 207 -1.92 -10.25 -18.62
N THR A 208 -1.11 -9.26 -18.99
CA THR A 208 -0.12 -9.36 -20.06
C THR A 208 1.31 -9.16 -19.55
N ALA A 209 2.30 -9.61 -20.33
CA ALA A 209 3.71 -9.40 -20.00
C ALA A 209 4.03 -7.90 -19.91
N GLU A 210 3.40 -7.10 -20.76
CA GLU A 210 3.51 -5.64 -20.77
C GLU A 210 2.96 -5.01 -19.49
N ASP A 211 1.83 -5.51 -18.96
CA ASP A 211 1.29 -5.04 -17.68
C ASP A 211 2.28 -5.28 -16.54
N TRP A 212 2.78 -6.51 -16.42
CA TRP A 212 3.72 -6.88 -15.36
C TRP A 212 5.05 -6.16 -15.48
N LYS A 213 5.53 -5.93 -16.71
CA LYS A 213 6.71 -5.10 -16.97
C LYS A 213 6.49 -3.68 -16.48
N ARG A 214 5.35 -3.05 -16.79
CA ARG A 214 5.02 -1.69 -16.38
C ARG A 214 4.92 -1.55 -14.85
N ILE A 215 4.38 -2.56 -14.17
CA ILE A 215 4.34 -2.64 -12.71
C ILE A 215 5.75 -2.74 -12.13
N ALA A 216 6.58 -3.63 -12.65
CA ALA A 216 7.97 -3.79 -12.23
C ALA A 216 8.77 -2.49 -12.44
N ASP A 217 8.63 -1.86 -13.61
CA ASP A 217 9.29 -0.60 -13.95
C ASP A 217 8.83 0.53 -13.01
N THR A 218 7.53 0.60 -12.68
CA THR A 218 6.97 1.58 -11.73
C THR A 218 7.49 1.37 -10.31
N LEU A 219 7.51 0.13 -9.83
CA LEU A 219 8.01 -0.17 -8.50
C LEU A 219 9.51 0.17 -8.37
N ALA A 220 10.32 -0.21 -9.36
CA ALA A 220 11.74 0.13 -9.40
C ALA A 220 11.97 1.66 -9.47
N TRP A 221 11.14 2.38 -10.26
CA TRP A 221 11.17 3.83 -10.30
C TRP A 221 10.82 4.44 -8.93
N ALA A 222 9.81 3.93 -8.25
CA ALA A 222 9.37 4.43 -6.95
C ALA A 222 10.46 4.22 -5.88
N GLU A 223 11.09 3.06 -5.87
CA GLU A 223 12.23 2.74 -4.99
C GLU A 223 13.46 3.62 -5.22
N LYS A 224 13.59 4.23 -6.40
CA LYS A 224 14.69 5.15 -6.69
C LYS A 224 14.33 6.60 -6.36
N ASN A 225 13.12 7.04 -6.71
CA ASN A 225 12.79 8.46 -6.81
C ASN A 225 11.93 8.99 -5.66
N LEU A 226 11.18 8.13 -4.96
CA LEU A 226 10.34 8.58 -3.85
C LEU A 226 11.17 8.92 -2.62
N ARG A 227 10.58 9.78 -1.78
CA ARG A 227 11.18 10.29 -0.55
C ARG A 227 11.43 9.16 0.46
N VAL A 228 12.61 9.16 1.07
CA VAL A 228 12.94 8.25 2.17
C VAL A 228 12.32 8.71 3.52
N PRO A 229 11.97 7.79 4.43
CA PRO A 229 11.96 6.34 4.24
C PRO A 229 10.81 5.90 3.33
N ARG A 230 11.04 4.85 2.54
CA ARG A 230 10.08 4.39 1.52
C ARG A 230 9.09 3.38 2.08
N ILE A 231 7.85 3.47 1.61
CA ILE A 231 6.74 2.60 2.03
C ILE A 231 5.88 2.16 0.84
N ASN A 232 6.51 1.75 -0.27
CA ASN A 232 5.79 1.29 -1.46
C ASN A 232 4.98 0.02 -1.18
N CYS A 233 3.74 -0.02 -1.64
CA CYS A 233 2.76 -1.08 -1.46
C CYS A 233 2.33 -1.58 -2.83
N LEU A 234 2.77 -2.78 -3.22
CA LEU A 234 2.40 -3.41 -4.48
C LEU A 234 1.18 -4.31 -4.29
N GLU A 235 0.06 -3.98 -4.92
CA GLU A 235 -1.12 -4.86 -4.99
C GLU A 235 -1.36 -5.34 -6.42
N THR A 236 -1.65 -6.63 -6.57
CA THR A 236 -2.26 -7.14 -7.79
C THR A 236 -3.49 -7.96 -7.47
N TRP A 237 -4.36 -8.11 -8.47
CA TRP A 237 -5.58 -8.88 -8.36
C TRP A 237 -5.43 -10.26 -8.97
N TYR A 238 -6.20 -11.22 -8.45
CA TYR A 238 -6.34 -12.50 -9.10
C TYR A 238 -6.97 -12.38 -10.50
N HIS A 239 -6.79 -13.41 -11.34
CA HIS A 239 -7.42 -13.46 -12.65
C HIS A 239 -8.71 -14.27 -12.64
N LYS A 240 -8.72 -15.40 -11.92
CA LYS A 240 -9.84 -16.31 -11.76
C LYS A 240 -10.32 -16.39 -10.32
N SER A 241 -9.41 -16.55 -9.37
CA SER A 241 -9.75 -16.65 -7.95
C SER A 241 -8.54 -16.42 -7.05
N ARG A 242 -8.79 -16.28 -5.74
CA ARG A 242 -7.74 -16.29 -4.71
C ARG A 242 -6.85 -17.53 -4.70
N ALA A 243 -7.20 -18.59 -5.44
CA ALA A 243 -6.39 -19.80 -5.65
C ALA A 243 -5.41 -19.69 -6.85
N ASP A 244 -5.29 -18.54 -7.50
CA ASP A 244 -4.25 -18.27 -8.51
C ASP A 244 -2.88 -18.08 -7.84
N GLU A 245 -2.38 -19.13 -7.20
CA GLU A 245 -1.21 -19.04 -6.33
C GLU A 245 0.07 -18.63 -7.06
N ASN A 246 0.18 -18.91 -8.37
CA ASN A 246 1.31 -18.43 -9.16
C ASN A 246 1.33 -16.89 -9.24
N LEU A 247 0.16 -16.23 -9.32
CA LEU A 247 0.07 -14.77 -9.31
C LEU A 247 0.40 -14.22 -7.92
N LEU A 248 -0.13 -14.83 -6.86
CA LEU A 248 0.23 -14.51 -5.48
C LEU A 248 1.75 -14.54 -5.27
N ARG A 249 2.40 -15.62 -5.71
CA ARG A 249 3.86 -15.76 -5.59
C ARG A 249 4.60 -14.78 -6.49
N ALA A 250 4.15 -14.56 -7.72
CA ALA A 250 4.70 -13.57 -8.63
C ALA A 250 4.66 -12.16 -8.02
N THR A 251 3.53 -11.74 -7.45
CA THR A 251 3.37 -10.43 -6.78
C THR A 251 4.28 -10.29 -5.59
N THR A 252 4.30 -11.32 -4.74
CA THR A 252 5.12 -11.34 -3.53
C THR A 252 6.59 -11.25 -3.87
N THR A 253 7.07 -12.08 -4.80
CA THR A 253 8.48 -12.12 -5.17
C THR A 253 8.92 -10.93 -6.02
N LEU A 254 8.06 -10.38 -6.87
CA LEU A 254 8.32 -9.11 -7.57
C LEU A 254 8.57 -7.98 -6.57
N SER A 255 7.73 -7.86 -5.53
CA SER A 255 7.94 -6.90 -4.45
C SER A 255 9.28 -7.16 -3.75
N LEU A 256 9.55 -8.41 -3.35
CA LEU A 256 10.79 -8.77 -2.67
C LEU A 256 12.04 -8.45 -3.46
N VAL A 257 12.07 -8.75 -4.77
CA VAL A 257 13.28 -8.60 -5.57
C VAL A 257 13.55 -7.15 -5.98
N LEU A 258 12.53 -6.29 -6.02
CA LEU A 258 12.67 -4.89 -6.46
C LEU A 258 12.56 -3.86 -5.33
N SER A 259 12.05 -4.24 -4.15
CA SER A 259 11.65 -3.31 -3.10
C SER A 259 11.81 -3.89 -1.68
N ASP A 260 11.99 -3.01 -0.70
CA ASP A 260 11.87 -3.31 0.75
C ASP A 260 10.47 -2.98 1.30
N GLY A 261 9.55 -2.67 0.40
CA GLY A 261 8.18 -2.31 0.65
C GLY A 261 7.29 -3.50 0.99
N TYR A 262 6.02 -3.38 0.63
CA TYR A 262 4.97 -4.31 1.02
C TYR A 262 4.28 -4.88 -0.21
N CYS A 263 3.70 -6.06 -0.09
CA CYS A 263 2.85 -6.63 -1.13
C CYS A 263 1.46 -7.01 -0.63
N LEU A 264 0.52 -7.10 -1.55
CA LEU A 264 -0.83 -7.62 -1.32
C LEU A 264 -1.31 -8.33 -2.60
N PHE A 265 -2.06 -9.42 -2.42
CA PHE A 265 -2.76 -10.11 -3.50
C PHE A 265 -4.21 -10.25 -3.08
N SER A 266 -5.11 -9.67 -3.87
CA SER A 266 -6.47 -9.39 -3.42
C SER A 266 -7.52 -9.58 -4.52
N ASP A 267 -8.76 -9.34 -4.12
CA ASP A 267 -9.93 -9.34 -4.97
C ASP A 267 -9.92 -8.14 -5.93
N PRO A 268 -10.34 -8.33 -7.19
CA PRO A 268 -10.55 -7.22 -8.11
C PRO A 268 -11.79 -6.40 -7.74
N ASN A 269 -11.72 -5.07 -7.88
CA ASN A 269 -12.81 -4.13 -7.52
C ASN A 269 -14.18 -4.38 -8.19
N PRO A 270 -14.30 -4.96 -9.41
CA PRO A 270 -15.62 -5.26 -9.99
C PRO A 270 -16.46 -6.33 -9.26
N LEU A 271 -16.04 -6.77 -8.07
CA LEU A 271 -16.82 -7.67 -7.21
C LEU A 271 -17.73 -6.88 -6.26
N PRO A 272 -18.78 -7.50 -5.71
CA PRO A 272 -19.58 -6.85 -4.67
C PRO A 272 -18.70 -6.40 -3.50
N THR A 273 -18.89 -5.15 -3.06
CA THR A 273 -18.21 -4.57 -1.90
C THR A 273 -18.28 -5.48 -0.66
N PRO A 274 -17.27 -5.48 0.22
CA PRO A 274 -16.17 -4.50 0.27
C PRO A 274 -14.95 -4.85 -0.62
N ASP A 275 -14.23 -3.81 -1.06
CA ASP A 275 -13.04 -3.94 -1.92
C ASP A 275 -11.80 -4.46 -1.16
N HIS A 276 -10.75 -4.85 -1.90
CA HIS A 276 -9.44 -5.27 -1.35
C HIS A 276 -9.48 -6.41 -0.33
N LEU A 277 -10.53 -7.23 -0.37
CA LEU A 277 -10.57 -8.46 0.41
C LEU A 277 -9.47 -9.41 -0.07
N HIS A 278 -8.91 -10.19 0.85
CA HIS A 278 -7.81 -11.09 0.58
C HIS A 278 -7.75 -12.22 1.60
N ASN A 279 -7.02 -13.28 1.24
CA ASN A 279 -6.62 -14.32 2.17
C ASN A 279 -5.26 -13.97 2.77
N TRP A 280 -4.98 -14.50 3.96
CA TRP A 280 -3.62 -14.72 4.42
C TRP A 280 -3.10 -16.04 3.84
N TYR A 281 -1.94 -16.00 3.18
CA TYR A 281 -1.32 -17.15 2.53
C TYR A 281 -0.14 -17.70 3.35
N PRO A 282 0.03 -19.03 3.48
CA PRO A 282 1.22 -19.61 4.10
C PRO A 282 2.55 -19.17 3.46
N PHE A 283 2.51 -18.76 2.18
CA PHE A 283 3.65 -18.19 1.45
C PHE A 283 4.16 -16.86 2.05
N TRP A 284 3.32 -16.16 2.83
CA TRP A 284 3.65 -14.89 3.50
C TRP A 284 4.22 -15.07 4.91
N GLU A 285 4.37 -16.30 5.38
CA GLU A 285 5.04 -16.55 6.66
C GLU A 285 6.49 -16.05 6.59
N ARG A 286 6.88 -15.20 7.56
CA ARG A 286 8.07 -14.31 7.49
C ARG A 286 9.40 -15.03 7.70
N ARG A 287 9.77 -15.89 6.76
CA ARG A 287 10.90 -16.82 6.90
C ARG A 287 12.24 -16.28 6.36
N LEU A 288 12.24 -15.20 5.57
CA LEU A 288 13.45 -14.73 4.88
C LEU A 288 14.44 -13.97 5.77
N GLY A 289 13.97 -13.29 6.83
CA GLY A 289 14.80 -12.34 7.57
C GLY A 289 15.06 -11.05 6.79
N PRO A 290 16.06 -10.22 7.17
CA PRO A 290 16.38 -8.98 6.47
C PRO A 290 17.01 -9.24 5.09
N ALA A 291 16.81 -8.31 4.16
CA ALA A 291 17.46 -8.32 2.86
C ALA A 291 18.97 -8.05 3.00
N LEU A 292 19.79 -8.76 2.21
CA LEU A 292 21.26 -8.64 2.25
C LEU A 292 21.83 -7.81 1.09
N ALA A 293 21.11 -7.74 -0.02
CA ALA A 293 21.53 -7.05 -1.23
C ALA A 293 20.32 -6.52 -2.01
N GLN A 294 20.57 -5.78 -3.09
CA GLN A 294 19.56 -5.45 -4.09
C GLN A 294 19.30 -6.66 -5.01
N GLY A 295 18.15 -6.67 -5.69
CA GLY A 295 17.84 -7.71 -6.67
C GLY A 295 18.80 -7.69 -7.86
N ILE A 296 19.09 -8.88 -8.39
CA ILE A 296 20.00 -9.10 -9.51
C ILE A 296 19.23 -9.81 -10.62
N GLN A 297 19.24 -9.22 -11.81
CA GLN A 297 18.71 -9.87 -13.01
C GLN A 297 19.67 -10.95 -13.49
N ARG A 298 19.12 -12.13 -13.79
CA ARG A 298 19.85 -13.30 -14.27
C ARG A 298 19.84 -13.36 -15.80
N PRO A 299 20.80 -14.05 -16.44
CA PRO A 299 20.82 -14.22 -17.89
C PRO A 299 19.59 -14.92 -18.47
N ASP A 300 18.89 -15.72 -17.65
CA ASP A 300 17.65 -16.42 -17.98
C ASP A 300 16.39 -15.53 -17.91
N GLY A 301 16.55 -14.24 -17.60
CA GLY A 301 15.47 -13.26 -17.50
C GLY A 301 14.78 -13.21 -16.13
N SER A 302 15.03 -14.17 -15.23
CA SER A 302 14.52 -14.10 -13.86
C SER A 302 15.30 -13.09 -13.01
N ILE A 303 14.73 -12.69 -11.88
CA ILE A 303 15.36 -11.76 -10.93
C ILE A 303 15.46 -12.46 -9.58
N THR A 304 16.61 -12.33 -8.91
CA THR A 304 16.85 -12.96 -7.61
C THR A 304 17.32 -11.95 -6.58
N ARG A 305 16.98 -12.16 -5.31
CA ARG A 305 17.46 -11.35 -4.20
C ARG A 305 17.71 -12.20 -2.97
N ASP A 306 18.87 -12.00 -2.36
CA ASP A 306 19.29 -12.70 -1.16
C ASP A 306 18.84 -12.01 0.12
N PHE A 307 18.41 -12.84 1.06
CA PHE A 307 18.02 -12.50 2.43
C PHE A 307 18.81 -13.38 3.39
N ALA A 308 18.78 -13.05 4.69
CA ALA A 308 19.53 -13.78 5.71
C ALA A 308 19.31 -15.30 5.64
N ASN A 309 18.04 -15.72 5.54
CA ASN A 309 17.64 -17.13 5.67
C ASN A 309 17.30 -17.79 4.32
N GLY A 310 17.40 -17.09 3.20
CA GLY A 310 16.96 -17.63 1.92
C GLY A 310 17.08 -16.64 0.77
N THR A 311 16.51 -17.03 -0.36
CA THR A 311 16.55 -16.24 -1.59
C THR A 311 15.16 -16.18 -2.20
N ALA A 312 14.71 -14.99 -2.57
CA ALA A 312 13.51 -14.82 -3.38
C ALA A 312 13.88 -14.83 -4.87
N VAL A 313 13.04 -15.44 -5.69
CA VAL A 313 13.18 -15.43 -7.16
C VAL A 313 11.85 -15.11 -7.80
N TYR A 314 11.86 -14.15 -8.71
CA TYR A 314 10.71 -13.78 -9.54
C TYR A 314 11.01 -14.16 -11.00
N ASN A 315 10.09 -14.87 -11.64
CA ASN A 315 10.15 -15.16 -13.07
C ASN A 315 9.06 -14.35 -13.82
N PRO A 316 9.46 -13.34 -14.62
CA PRO A 316 8.50 -12.45 -15.27
C PRO A 316 7.45 -13.15 -16.13
N MET A 317 6.26 -12.56 -16.21
CA MET A 317 5.24 -12.99 -17.17
C MET A 317 5.78 -12.83 -18.60
N GLY A 318 5.57 -13.85 -19.43
CA GLY A 318 6.07 -13.87 -20.81
C GLY A 318 7.50 -14.40 -20.94
N ASN A 319 8.20 -14.67 -19.83
CA ASN A 319 9.48 -15.38 -19.87
C ASN A 319 9.28 -16.90 -20.05
N ASN A 320 10.34 -17.65 -20.35
CA ASN A 320 10.32 -19.11 -20.35
C ASN A 320 10.35 -19.67 -18.92
N SER A 321 9.97 -20.94 -18.74
CA SER A 321 10.28 -21.66 -17.49
C SER A 321 11.79 -21.75 -17.31
N VAL A 322 12.26 -21.46 -16.11
CA VAL A 322 13.68 -21.43 -15.75
C VAL A 322 14.01 -22.52 -14.73
N ASN A 323 15.29 -22.87 -14.63
CA ASN A 323 15.78 -23.78 -13.61
C ASN A 323 16.71 -23.00 -12.67
N ILE A 324 16.29 -22.86 -11.41
CA ILE A 324 17.02 -22.15 -10.36
C ILE A 324 17.90 -23.16 -9.63
N SER A 325 19.22 -22.99 -9.72
CA SER A 325 20.19 -23.85 -9.06
C SER A 325 20.96 -23.12 -7.96
N PHE A 326 21.16 -23.80 -6.84
CA PHE A 326 21.90 -23.35 -5.68
C PHE A 326 23.08 -24.30 -5.42
N SER A 327 24.13 -23.80 -4.75
CA SER A 327 25.28 -24.62 -4.34
C SER A 327 24.95 -25.64 -3.25
N GLU A 328 23.84 -25.41 -2.53
CA GLU A 328 23.33 -26.23 -1.44
C GLU A 328 21.85 -26.54 -1.69
N SER A 329 21.33 -27.61 -1.08
CA SER A 329 19.91 -27.91 -1.18
C SER A 329 19.10 -26.85 -0.43
N ARG A 330 18.01 -26.37 -1.04
CA ARG A 330 17.10 -25.39 -0.44
C ARG A 330 15.67 -25.87 -0.50
N THR A 331 14.88 -25.43 0.46
CA THR A 331 13.45 -25.75 0.52
C THR A 331 12.64 -24.68 -0.22
N SER A 332 11.98 -25.09 -1.31
CA SER A 332 10.98 -24.27 -2.00
C SER A 332 9.74 -24.11 -1.10
N ILE A 333 9.30 -22.88 -0.85
CA ILE A 333 8.08 -22.62 -0.09
C ILE A 333 6.84 -22.98 -0.91
N ALA A 334 6.88 -22.79 -2.23
CA ALA A 334 5.76 -23.17 -3.11
C ALA A 334 5.51 -24.68 -3.17
N THR A 335 6.57 -25.51 -3.19
CA THR A 335 6.46 -26.95 -3.44
C THR A 335 6.80 -27.84 -2.24
N GLY A 336 7.45 -27.28 -1.21
CA GLY A 336 7.97 -28.02 -0.06
C GLY A 336 9.18 -28.91 -0.35
N LYS A 337 9.67 -28.94 -1.59
CA LYS A 337 10.80 -29.79 -1.99
C LYS A 337 12.14 -29.20 -1.53
N ASN A 338 12.99 -30.04 -0.95
CA ASN A 338 14.37 -29.72 -0.58
C ASN A 338 15.35 -30.33 -1.57
N GLN A 339 15.97 -29.51 -2.41
CA GLN A 339 16.87 -29.94 -3.49
C GLN A 339 17.77 -28.79 -3.95
N GLN A 340 18.80 -29.07 -4.75
CA GLN A 340 19.70 -28.03 -5.27
C GLN A 340 19.16 -27.30 -6.50
N SER A 341 18.16 -27.86 -7.18
CA SER A 341 17.67 -27.35 -8.46
C SER A 341 16.15 -27.34 -8.51
N HIS A 342 15.53 -26.22 -8.90
CA HIS A 342 14.08 -26.03 -8.91
C HIS A 342 13.61 -25.47 -10.25
N ALA A 343 12.60 -26.12 -10.84
CA ALA A 343 11.90 -25.54 -11.98
C ALA A 343 10.96 -24.42 -11.49
N LEU A 344 10.96 -23.29 -12.18
CA LEU A 344 10.09 -22.14 -11.91
C LEU A 344 9.45 -21.70 -13.22
N ASN A 345 8.11 -21.69 -13.26
CA ASN A 345 7.36 -21.32 -14.45
C ASN A 345 7.36 -19.80 -14.68
N SER A 346 6.96 -19.39 -15.89
CA SER A 346 6.65 -18.00 -16.21
C SER A 346 5.52 -17.47 -15.35
N CYS A 347 5.51 -16.16 -15.07
CA CYS A 347 4.48 -15.52 -14.24
C CYS A 347 4.29 -16.25 -12.90
N ASP A 348 5.41 -16.49 -12.24
CA ASP A 348 5.47 -17.15 -10.95
C ASP A 348 6.67 -16.62 -10.17
N GLY A 349 6.76 -17.01 -8.91
CA GLY A 349 7.92 -16.79 -8.08
C GLY A 349 8.04 -17.86 -7.02
N ASP A 350 9.17 -17.89 -6.34
CA ASP A 350 9.32 -18.72 -5.17
C ASP A 350 10.30 -18.09 -4.16
N ILE A 351 10.21 -18.62 -2.94
CA ILE A 351 11.13 -18.36 -1.85
C ILE A 351 11.83 -19.67 -1.53
N TYR A 352 13.16 -19.65 -1.57
CA TYR A 352 14.01 -20.81 -1.30
C TYR A 352 14.74 -20.60 0.02
N ILE A 353 14.34 -21.35 1.05
CA ILE A 353 14.92 -21.29 2.39
C ILE A 353 16.13 -22.23 2.48
N LYS A 354 17.20 -21.74 3.13
CA LYS A 354 18.44 -22.49 3.38
C LYS A 354 18.22 -23.64 4.36
#